data_AF-A0A2K3P9D2-F1
#
_entry.id   AF-A0A2K3P9D2-F1
#
_cell.length_a   1.000
_cell.length_b   1.000
_cell.length_c   1.000
_cell.angle_alpha   90.00
_cell.angle_beta   90.00
_cell.angle_gamma   90.00
#
_symmetry.space_group_name_H-M   'P 1'
#
loop_
_entity.id
_entity.type
_entity.pdbx_description
1 polymer ?
#
loop_
_entity_poly.entity_id
_entity_poly.type
_entity_poly.pdbx_seq_one_letter_code
_entity_poly.pdbx_strand_id
1 'polypeptide(L)'
;MRFKQTKTGFMKKFEGCWRVEPLFVDEATCYPFKPKTKEDYNMCTRGKGRIGSKVRLDQILQPAIVPPPPISWYLRGITAKTTEMLITDLLAETARIREGYEAEKSKEEIQVKTGEILDLLANTNNIKERWTLRRKNAKQSHRGP
;
A
#
# COMPACT_ATOMS: atom_id res chain seq x y z
N MET A 1 4.66 -13.35 -1.03
CA MET A 1 5.34 -13.10 -2.32
C MET A 1 6.79 -12.71 -2.07
N ARG A 2 7.75 -13.37 -2.72
CA ARG A 2 9.18 -13.03 -2.62
C ARG A 2 9.61 -12.33 -3.91
N PHE A 3 10.49 -11.34 -3.80
CA PHE A 3 11.09 -10.68 -4.95
C PHE A 3 12.61 -10.60 -4.78
N LYS A 4 13.32 -10.68 -5.90
CA LYS A 4 14.77 -10.54 -5.95
C LYS A 4 15.15 -9.86 -7.26
N GLN A 5 16.16 -9.01 -7.18
CA GLN A 5 16.75 -8.34 -8.33
C GLN A 5 17.32 -9.34 -9.33
N THR A 6 16.98 -9.15 -10.60
CA THR A 6 17.41 -10.03 -11.70
C THR A 6 18.80 -9.67 -12.23
N LYS A 7 19.17 -8.38 -12.25
CA LYS A 7 20.47 -7.90 -12.76
C LYS A 7 21.19 -7.07 -11.71
N THR A 8 22.42 -7.45 -11.36
CA THR A 8 23.28 -6.71 -10.45
C THR A 8 23.84 -5.47 -11.15
N GLY A 9 23.19 -4.32 -10.94
CA GLY A 9 23.69 -3.01 -11.32
C GLY A 9 24.29 -2.29 -10.11
N PHE A 10 23.76 -1.11 -9.79
CA PHE A 10 24.14 -0.34 -8.59
C PHE A 10 23.83 -1.03 -7.25
N MET A 11 23.15 -2.17 -7.28
CA MET A 11 22.75 -2.94 -6.10
C MET A 11 23.36 -4.34 -6.16
N LYS A 12 24.02 -4.72 -5.07
CA LYS A 12 24.56 -6.06 -4.82
C LYS A 12 23.47 -7.01 -4.35
N LYS A 13 22.56 -6.55 -3.49
CA LYS A 13 21.36 -7.28 -3.10
C LYS A 13 20.18 -6.33 -3.07
N PHE A 14 19.12 -6.72 -3.75
CA PHE A 14 17.81 -6.13 -3.57
C PHE A 14 16.80 -7.26 -3.60
N GLU A 15 16.36 -7.65 -2.41
CA GLU A 15 15.46 -8.78 -2.20
C GLU A 15 14.51 -8.48 -1.07
N GLY A 16 13.34 -9.10 -1.10
CA GLY A 16 12.37 -8.92 -0.04
C GLY A 16 11.21 -9.89 -0.12
N CYS A 17 10.39 -9.84 0.91
CA CYS A 17 9.21 -10.67 1.07
C CYS A 17 8.03 -9.82 1.53
N TRP A 18 6.98 -9.84 0.72
CA TRP A 18 5.66 -9.38 1.11
C TRP A 18 4.87 -10.55 1.69
N ARG A 19 4.36 -10.39 2.91
CA ARG A 19 3.42 -11.31 3.54
C ARG A 19 2.10 -10.58 3.77
N VAL A 20 1.00 -11.22 3.39
CA VAL A 20 -0.35 -10.71 3.62
C VAL A 20 -1.07 -11.72 4.47
N GLU A 21 -1.48 -11.30 5.66
CA GLU A 21 -2.21 -12.10 6.63
C GLU A 21 -3.61 -11.50 6.81
N PRO A 22 -4.66 -12.30 6.98
CA PRO A 22 -5.97 -11.77 7.34
C PRO A 22 -5.91 -11.09 8.71
N LEU A 23 -6.56 -9.94 8.84
CA LEU A 23 -6.74 -9.24 10.10
C LEU A 23 -8.23 -9.26 10.46
N PHE A 24 -8.59 -9.99 11.49
CA PHE A 24 -9.95 -10.05 12.01
C PHE A 24 -10.20 -8.82 12.90
N VAL A 25 -10.88 -7.81 12.35
CA VAL A 25 -11.04 -6.51 13.02
C VAL A 25 -11.96 -6.61 14.23
N ASP A 26 -13.00 -7.42 14.13
CA ASP A 26 -14.04 -7.56 15.15
C ASP A 26 -13.83 -8.81 16.03
N GLU A 27 -12.58 -9.31 16.11
CA GLU A 27 -12.21 -10.51 16.87
C GLU A 27 -12.67 -10.45 18.33
N ALA A 28 -12.69 -9.27 18.94
CA ALA A 28 -13.12 -9.07 20.33
C ALA A 28 -14.59 -9.46 20.57
N THR A 29 -15.44 -9.40 19.54
CA THR A 29 -16.86 -9.82 19.63
C THR A 29 -17.04 -11.33 19.74
N CYS A 30 -15.98 -12.10 19.46
CA CYS A 30 -15.97 -13.55 19.54
C CYS A 30 -15.66 -14.13 20.91
N TYR A 31 -15.48 -13.28 21.92
CA TYR A 31 -15.21 -13.71 23.28
C TYR A 31 -16.26 -14.74 23.77
N PRO A 32 -15.85 -15.86 24.39
CA PRO A 32 -14.50 -16.19 24.88
C PRO A 32 -13.56 -16.82 23.85
N PHE A 33 -14.02 -17.07 22.63
CA PHE A 33 -13.25 -17.79 21.61
C PHE A 33 -12.45 -16.85 20.72
N LYS A 34 -11.21 -17.22 20.41
CA LYS A 34 -10.34 -16.46 19.51
C LYS A 34 -10.28 -17.13 18.13
N PRO A 35 -10.98 -16.61 17.11
CA PRO A 35 -11.01 -17.20 15.78
C PRO A 35 -9.62 -17.21 15.13
N LYS A 36 -9.19 -18.39 14.65
CA LYS A 36 -7.88 -18.56 13.98
C LYS A 36 -8.04 -18.64 12.46
N THR A 37 -9.18 -19.12 11.99
CA THR A 37 -9.50 -19.30 10.58
C THR A 37 -10.59 -18.32 10.15
N LYS A 38 -10.74 -18.15 8.83
CA LYS A 38 -11.79 -17.29 8.28
C LYS A 38 -13.17 -17.88 8.57
N GLU A 39 -13.27 -19.20 8.59
CA GLU A 39 -14.48 -19.96 8.87
C GLU A 39 -14.94 -19.73 10.31
N ASP A 40 -14.02 -19.84 11.28
CA ASP A 40 -14.30 -19.56 12.69
C ASP A 40 -14.77 -18.12 12.89
N TYR A 41 -14.08 -17.18 12.23
CA TYR A 41 -14.42 -15.76 12.30
C TYR A 41 -15.80 -15.47 11.73
N ASN A 42 -16.13 -16.07 10.58
CA ASN A 42 -17.44 -15.93 9.95
C ASN A 42 -18.56 -16.54 10.80
N MET A 43 -18.31 -17.70 11.41
CA MET A 43 -19.30 -18.36 12.27
C MET A 43 -19.62 -17.50 13.50
N CYS A 44 -18.60 -16.99 14.17
CA CYS A 44 -18.76 -16.10 15.31
C CYS A 44 -19.48 -14.79 14.92
N THR A 45 -19.00 -14.11 13.87
CA THR A 45 -19.50 -12.79 13.47
C THR A 45 -20.78 -12.86 12.64
N ARG A 46 -21.33 -14.07 12.44
CA ARG A 46 -22.49 -14.35 11.57
C ARG A 46 -22.31 -13.79 10.15
N GLY A 47 -21.09 -13.83 9.64
CA GLY A 47 -20.70 -13.31 8.33
C GLY A 47 -20.68 -11.78 8.22
N LYS A 48 -20.87 -11.04 9.32
CA LYS A 48 -20.89 -9.56 9.33
C LYS A 48 -19.56 -8.94 9.77
N GLY A 49 -18.59 -9.76 10.21
CA GLY A 49 -17.31 -9.28 10.69
C GLY A 49 -16.46 -8.69 9.58
N ARG A 50 -15.76 -7.59 9.88
CA ARG A 50 -14.85 -6.94 8.93
C ARG A 50 -13.52 -7.69 8.88
N ILE A 51 -13.06 -8.00 7.68
CA ILE A 51 -11.74 -8.63 7.46
C ILE A 51 -10.84 -7.60 6.78
N GLY A 52 -9.76 -7.24 7.48
CA GLY A 52 -8.67 -6.45 6.93
C GLY A 52 -7.55 -7.33 6.37
N SER A 53 -6.58 -6.70 5.71
CA SER A 53 -5.32 -7.32 5.31
C SER A 53 -4.17 -6.69 6.09
N LYS A 54 -3.42 -7.50 6.85
CA LYS A 54 -2.17 -7.08 7.47
C LYS A 54 -1.02 -7.41 6.52
N VAL A 55 -0.39 -6.36 6.01
CA VAL A 55 0.74 -6.49 5.08
C VAL A 55 2.05 -6.28 5.83
N ARG A 56 3.00 -7.21 5.69
CA ARG A 56 4.38 -7.08 6.19
C ARG A 56 5.35 -7.10 5.02
N LEU A 57 6.29 -6.16 5.02
CA LEU A 57 7.38 -6.08 4.05
C LEU A 57 8.72 -6.23 4.77
N ASP A 58 9.42 -7.33 4.48
CA ASP A 58 10.82 -7.51 4.85
C ASP A 58 11.67 -7.25 3.61
N GLN A 59 12.55 -6.24 3.61
CA GLN A 59 13.32 -5.86 2.44
C GLN A 59 14.80 -5.60 2.79
N ILE A 60 15.70 -6.15 1.98
CA ILE A 60 17.14 -5.95 2.06
C ILE A 60 17.59 -5.11 0.86
N LEU A 61 18.31 -4.02 1.15
CA LEU A 61 18.90 -3.11 0.18
C LEU A 61 20.41 -3.01 0.44
N GLN A 62 21.21 -3.65 -0.41
CA GLN A 62 22.66 -3.60 -0.35
C GLN A 62 23.22 -3.00 -1.65
N PRO A 63 23.79 -1.78 -1.62
CA PRO A 63 24.43 -1.20 -2.78
C PRO A 63 25.71 -1.97 -3.15
N ALA A 64 26.09 -1.92 -4.43
CA ALA A 64 27.33 -2.54 -4.92
C ALA A 64 28.58 -1.89 -4.32
N ILE A 65 28.52 -0.57 -4.10
CA ILE A 65 29.55 0.21 -3.44
C ILE A 65 28.88 0.91 -2.26
N VAL A 66 29.38 0.64 -1.05
CA VAL A 66 28.96 1.37 0.15
C VAL A 66 29.80 2.64 0.20
N PRO A 67 29.24 3.82 -0.02
CA PRO A 67 30.03 5.04 0.07
C PRO A 67 30.44 5.29 1.53
N PRO A 68 31.57 5.95 1.77
CA PRO A 68 31.98 6.31 3.12
C PRO A 68 30.96 7.26 3.77
N PRO A 69 30.88 7.29 5.12
CA PRO A 69 30.16 8.34 5.82
C PRO A 69 30.66 9.73 5.37
N PRO A 70 29.78 10.75 5.24
CA PRO A 70 28.35 10.80 5.61
C PRO A 70 27.38 10.35 4.50
N ILE A 71 27.87 10.03 3.30
CA ILE A 71 27.05 9.75 2.10
C ILE A 71 26.19 8.49 2.31
N SER A 72 26.71 7.50 3.04
CA SER A 72 25.95 6.29 3.41
C SER A 72 24.70 6.59 4.26
N TRP A 73 24.75 7.58 5.15
CA TRP A 73 23.57 8.01 5.92
C TRP A 73 22.50 8.63 5.04
N TYR A 74 22.92 9.43 4.06
CA TYR A 74 22.02 10.05 3.10
C TYR A 74 21.29 9.01 2.25
N LEU A 75 21.99 7.98 1.75
CA LEU A 75 21.36 6.87 1.02
C LEU A 75 20.35 6.09 1.87
N ARG A 76 20.67 5.83 3.14
CA ARG A 76 19.74 5.19 4.08
C ARG A 76 18.49 6.03 4.26
N GLY A 77 18.64 7.34 4.44
CA GLY A 77 17.53 8.29 4.56
C GLY A 77 16.64 8.34 3.33
N ILE A 78 17.22 8.42 2.12
CA ILE A 78 16.46 8.38 0.86
C ILE A 78 15.67 7.07 0.75
N THR A 79 16.32 5.95 1.04
CA THR A 79 15.71 4.63 0.88
C THR A 79 14.51 4.48 1.82
N ALA A 80 14.66 4.87 3.09
CA ALA A 80 13.58 4.85 4.07
C ALA A 80 12.39 5.74 3.64
N LYS A 81 12.65 6.99 3.23
CA LYS A 81 11.62 7.90 2.72
C LYS A 81 10.91 7.36 1.49
N THR A 82 11.65 6.70 0.59
CA THR A 82 11.08 6.10 -0.62
C THR A 82 10.16 4.93 -0.28
N THR A 83 10.57 4.06 0.65
CA THR A 83 9.72 2.95 1.11
C THR A 83 8.47 3.44 1.84
N GLU A 84 8.55 4.52 2.61
CA GLU A 84 7.40 5.13 3.27
C GLU A 84 6.39 5.71 2.25
N MET A 85 6.88 6.43 1.24
CA MET A 85 6.05 6.93 0.14
C MET A 85 5.34 5.79 -0.61
N LEU A 86 6.02 4.66 -0.81
CA LEU A 86 5.44 3.47 -1.43
C LEU A 86 4.30 2.88 -0.61
N ILE A 87 4.50 2.73 0.70
CA ILE A 87 3.49 2.18 1.61
C ILE A 87 2.27 3.10 1.69
N THR A 88 2.48 4.41 1.80
CA THR A 88 1.38 5.40 1.83
C THR A 88 0.61 5.44 0.50
N ASP A 89 1.28 5.30 -0.64
CA ASP A 89 0.60 5.19 -1.93
C ASP A 89 -0.25 3.92 -2.02
N LEU A 90 0.27 2.80 -1.52
CA LEU A 90 -0.47 1.55 -1.47
C LEU A 90 -1.74 1.70 -0.61
N LEU A 91 -1.64 2.33 0.57
CA LEU A 91 -2.79 2.58 1.44
C LEU A 91 -3.84 3.47 0.74
N ALA A 92 -3.41 4.55 0.09
CA ALA A 92 -4.31 5.42 -0.65
C ALA A 92 -5.01 4.67 -1.81
N GLU A 93 -4.28 3.83 -2.53
CA GLU A 93 -4.82 3.01 -3.60
C GLU A 93 -5.85 2.00 -3.07
N THR A 94 -5.57 1.35 -1.94
CA THR A 94 -6.53 0.43 -1.32
C THR A 94 -7.81 1.13 -0.85
N ALA A 95 -7.71 2.37 -0.36
CA ALA A 95 -8.88 3.17 -0.02
C ALA A 95 -9.70 3.51 -1.28
N ARG A 96 -9.04 3.95 -2.36
CA ARG A 96 -9.69 4.23 -3.65
C ARG A 96 -10.40 3.01 -4.22
N ILE A 97 -9.75 1.84 -4.22
CA ILE A 97 -10.34 0.59 -4.71
C ILE A 97 -11.59 0.23 -3.89
N ARG A 98 -11.53 0.38 -2.55
CA ARG A 98 -12.67 0.13 -1.69
C ARG A 98 -13.84 1.08 -1.98
N GLU A 99 -13.56 2.38 -2.12
CA GLU A 99 -14.59 3.38 -2.47
C GLU A 99 -15.20 3.11 -3.86
N GLY A 100 -14.37 2.74 -4.84
CA GLY A 100 -14.82 2.34 -6.16
C GLY A 100 -15.75 1.12 -6.11
N TYR A 101 -15.39 0.11 -5.32
CA TYR A 101 -16.22 -1.09 -5.12
C TYR A 101 -17.57 -0.77 -4.45
N GLU A 102 -17.60 0.07 -3.41
CA GLU A 102 -18.85 0.50 -2.78
C GLU A 102 -19.72 1.34 -3.75
N ALA A 103 -19.10 2.18 -4.58
CA ALA A 103 -19.79 2.95 -5.61
C ALA A 103 -20.35 2.06 -6.73
N GLU A 104 -19.63 1.01 -7.15
CA GLU A 104 -20.12 0.02 -8.13
C GLU A 104 -21.25 -0.83 -7.55
N LYS A 105 -21.14 -1.28 -6.30
CA LYS A 105 -22.19 -2.00 -5.59
C LYS A 105 -23.48 -1.18 -5.45
N SER A 106 -23.36 0.14 -5.23
CA SER A 106 -24.52 1.05 -5.22
C SER A 106 -25.11 1.33 -6.61
N LYS A 107 -24.34 1.12 -7.69
CA LYS A 107 -24.79 1.27 -9.08
C LYS A 107 -25.43 0.00 -9.65
N GLU A 108 -25.09 -1.17 -9.12
CA GLU A 108 -25.84 -2.41 -9.40
C GLU A 108 -27.29 -2.35 -8.89
N GLU A 109 -27.62 -1.45 -7.97
CA GLU A 109 -28.99 -1.16 -7.54
C GLU A 109 -29.68 -0.05 -8.36
N ILE A 110 -28.97 0.76 -9.15
CA ILE A 110 -29.58 1.84 -9.95
C ILE A 110 -28.88 1.98 -11.31
N GLN A 111 -29.46 1.35 -12.34
CA GLN A 111 -29.22 1.76 -13.71
C GLN A 111 -29.65 3.21 -13.92
N VAL A 112 -28.73 4.07 -14.39
CA VAL A 112 -28.87 4.94 -15.58
C VAL A 112 -27.82 6.07 -15.52
N LYS A 113 -26.89 6.01 -16.49
CA LYS A 113 -26.16 7.08 -17.19
C LYS A 113 -25.52 8.21 -16.36
N THR A 114 -24.20 8.37 -16.52
CA THR A 114 -23.60 9.58 -17.13
C THR A 114 -22.13 9.28 -17.47
N GLY A 115 -21.83 9.27 -18.77
CA GLY A 115 -20.61 8.73 -19.37
C GLY A 115 -19.48 9.71 -19.64
N GLU A 116 -19.43 10.89 -19.00
CA GLU A 116 -18.38 11.89 -19.30
C GLU A 116 -17.56 12.37 -18.09
N ILE A 117 -17.98 12.06 -16.85
CA ILE A 117 -17.20 12.38 -15.64
C ILE A 117 -16.25 11.23 -15.24
N LEU A 118 -16.52 10.01 -15.74
CA LEU A 118 -15.72 8.83 -15.46
C LEU A 118 -14.34 8.90 -16.15
N ASP A 119 -14.25 9.55 -17.32
CA ASP A 119 -13.03 9.61 -18.14
C ASP A 119 -11.95 10.53 -17.54
N LEU A 120 -12.36 11.53 -16.75
CA LEU A 120 -11.45 12.47 -16.08
C LEU A 120 -10.94 11.93 -14.72
N LEU A 121 -11.76 11.13 -14.03
CA LEU A 121 -11.37 10.41 -12.81
C LEU A 121 -10.57 9.12 -13.10
N ALA A 122 -10.73 8.53 -14.29
CA ALA A 122 -9.97 7.37 -14.75
C ALA A 122 -8.50 7.69 -15.11
N ASN A 123 -8.15 8.97 -15.29
CA ASN A 123 -6.89 9.34 -15.95
C ASN A 123 -5.72 9.70 -15.01
N THR A 124 -5.75 9.30 -13.74
CA THR A 124 -4.56 9.35 -12.86
C THR A 124 -4.18 7.96 -12.34
N ASN A 125 -4.07 6.99 -13.23
CA ASN A 125 -3.49 5.68 -12.93
C ASN A 125 -1.95 5.68 -13.02
N ASN A 126 -1.35 6.80 -13.41
CA ASN A 126 0.09 6.91 -13.54
C ASN A 126 0.75 7.18 -12.18
N ILE A 127 1.16 6.10 -11.50
CA ILE A 127 1.94 6.13 -10.25
C ILE A 127 3.12 7.11 -10.33
N LYS A 128 3.80 7.18 -11.50
CA LYS A 128 4.95 8.07 -11.68
C LYS A 128 4.56 9.55 -11.55
N GLU A 129 3.41 9.94 -12.09
CA GLU A 129 2.91 11.33 -12.01
C GLU A 129 2.48 11.70 -10.59
N ARG A 130 1.82 10.77 -9.87
CA ARG A 130 1.51 10.99 -8.44
C ARG A 130 2.77 11.22 -7.62
N TRP A 131 3.83 10.47 -7.90
CA TRP A 131 5.10 10.61 -7.20
C TRP A 131 5.88 11.87 -7.58
N THR A 132 5.82 12.33 -8.83
CA THR A 132 6.45 13.60 -9.21
C THR A 132 5.73 14.76 -8.54
N LEU A 133 4.40 14.74 -8.46
CA LEU A 133 3.60 15.76 -7.77
C LEU A 133 3.89 15.80 -6.26
N ARG A 134 3.85 14.65 -5.56
CA ARG A 134 4.19 14.58 -4.12
C ARG A 134 5.60 15.08 -3.82
N ARG A 135 6.59 14.72 -4.65
CA ARG A 135 7.98 15.20 -4.49
C ARG A 135 8.12 16.71 -4.74
N LYS A 136 7.34 17.29 -5.65
CA LYS A 136 7.31 18.75 -5.86
C LYS A 136 6.73 19.45 -4.63
N ASN A 137 5.59 18.98 -4.13
CA ASN A 137 4.90 19.60 -2.99
C ASN A 137 5.70 19.49 -1.69
N ALA A 138 6.37 18.36 -1.43
CA ALA A 138 7.26 18.20 -0.27
C ALA A 138 8.47 19.17 -0.30
N LYS A 139 8.97 19.52 -1.48
CA LYS A 139 10.05 20.52 -1.64
C LYS A 139 9.56 21.95 -1.42
N GLN A 140 8.28 22.23 -1.72
CA GLN A 140 7.65 23.53 -1.46
C GLN A 140 7.33 23.71 0.03
N SER A 141 6.93 22.66 0.73
CA SER A 141 6.69 22.70 2.19
C SER A 141 7.95 22.96 3.02
N HIS A 142 9.14 22.65 2.52
CA HIS A 142 10.43 23.01 3.14
C HIS A 142 10.93 24.41 2.75
N ARG A 143 10.20 25.12 1.88
CA ARG A 143 10.48 26.49 1.47
C ARG A 143 9.32 27.38 1.90
N GLY A 144 9.32 27.77 3.18
CA GLY A 144 8.66 28.99 3.60
C GLY A 144 8.43 29.03 5.10
N PRO A 145 8.18 30.23 5.65
CA PRO A 145 8.90 31.49 5.46
C PRO A 145 10.15 31.59 6.34
#